data_AF-A0A377QY96-F1
#
_entry.id   AF-A0A377QY96-F1
#
_cell.length_a   1.000
_cell.length_b   1.000
_cell.length_c   1.000
_cell.angle_alpha   90.00
_cell.angle_beta   90.00
_cell.angle_gamma   90.00
#
_symmetry.space_group_name_H-M   'P 1'
#
loop_
_entity.id
_entity.type
_entity.pdbx_description
1 polymer ?
#
loop_
_entity_poly.entity_id
_entity_poly.type
_entity_poly.pdbx_seq_one_letter_code
_entity_poly.pdbx_strand_id
1 'polypeptide(L)'
;MSAPDYLFIRHDNGEMVDCFIPNKLSDPLFDYMQPRMFEVAPEDADPFQGQFFGGVLSITSVPASRYMAVYDLIMEACDNVEQLKPCKADLQKALQDDPRYQAV
;
A
#
# COMPACT_ATOMS: atom_id res chain seq x y z
N MET A 1 -16.27 3.20 10.39
CA MET A 1 -16.11 2.60 9.05
C MET A 1 -15.38 1.28 9.22
N SER A 2 -15.66 0.27 8.39
CA SER A 2 -14.89 -0.98 8.38
C SER A 2 -13.58 -0.76 7.63
N ALA A 3 -12.50 -1.36 8.12
CA ALA A 3 -11.21 -1.39 7.46
C ALA A 3 -11.33 -1.93 6.03
N PRO A 4 -10.65 -1.34 5.02
CA PRO A 4 -10.68 -1.85 3.64
C PRO A 4 -10.05 -3.25 3.53
N ASP A 5 -10.69 -4.20 2.85
CA ASP A 5 -10.09 -5.54 2.67
C ASP A 5 -9.09 -5.62 1.51
N TYR A 6 -8.76 -4.49 0.87
CA TYR A 6 -7.90 -4.45 -0.32
C TYR A 6 -6.95 -3.26 -0.29
N LEU A 7 -5.73 -3.47 -0.79
CA LEU A 7 -4.83 -2.39 -1.22
C LEU A 7 -4.98 -2.22 -2.73
N PHE A 8 -5.46 -1.05 -3.15
CA PHE A 8 -5.49 -0.68 -4.57
C PHE A 8 -4.10 -0.21 -5.01
N ILE A 9 -3.53 -0.93 -5.97
CA ILE A 9 -2.15 -0.72 -6.41
C ILE A 9 -2.12 0.21 -7.61
N ARG A 10 -2.83 -0.11 -8.70
CA ARG A 10 -2.84 0.70 -9.94
C ARG A 10 -4.16 0.61 -10.69
N HIS A 11 -4.31 1.49 -11.69
CA HIS A 11 -5.29 1.34 -12.75
C HIS A 11 -4.64 0.69 -13.97
N ASP A 12 -5.29 -0.32 -14.54
CA ASP A 12 -4.87 -0.98 -15.79
C ASP A 12 -6.07 -1.16 -16.72
N ASN A 13 -6.04 -0.52 -17.90
CA ASN A 13 -7.11 -0.59 -18.91
C ASN A 13 -8.55 -0.34 -18.39
N GLY A 14 -8.71 0.51 -17.38
CA GLY A 14 -10.01 0.83 -16.78
C GLY A 14 -10.42 -0.11 -15.63
N GLU A 15 -9.61 -1.11 -15.32
CA GLU A 15 -9.76 -1.99 -14.16
C GLU A 15 -8.84 -1.55 -13.02
N MET A 16 -9.22 -1.89 -11.79
CA MET A 16 -8.37 -1.70 -10.62
C MET A 16 -7.57 -2.97 -10.39
N VAL A 17 -6.25 -2.83 -10.26
CA VAL A 17 -5.38 -3.90 -9.79
C VAL A 17 -5.22 -3.72 -8.29
N ASP A 18 -5.63 -4.71 -7.53
CA ASP A 18 -5.61 -4.72 -6.08
C ASP A 18 -4.99 -6.00 -5.51
N CYS A 19 -4.65 -5.95 -4.23
CA CYS A 19 -4.26 -7.11 -3.45
C CYS A 19 -5.20 -7.23 -2.26
N PHE A 20 -5.78 -8.41 -2.08
CA PHE A 20 -6.61 -8.71 -0.92
C PHE A 20 -5.77 -8.73 0.36
N ILE A 21 -6.25 -8.04 1.39
CA ILE A 21 -5.64 -7.96 2.72
C ILE A 21 -6.71 -8.40 3.74
N PRO A 22 -6.79 -9.70 4.06
CA PRO A 22 -7.88 -10.27 4.85
C PRO A 22 -7.93 -9.73 6.27
N ASN A 23 -9.01 -10.04 6.98
CA ASN A 23 -9.12 -9.89 8.44
C ASN A 23 -8.84 -8.46 8.93
N LYS A 24 -9.20 -7.44 8.13
CA LYS A 24 -8.98 -6.02 8.46
C LYS A 24 -7.52 -5.66 8.68
N LEU A 25 -6.59 -6.41 8.06
CA LEU A 25 -5.16 -6.15 8.15
C LEU A 25 -4.74 -4.83 7.46
N SER A 26 -5.66 -4.15 6.77
CA SER A 26 -5.44 -2.78 6.30
C SER A 26 -5.28 -1.77 7.45
N ASP A 27 -5.93 -1.98 8.61
CA ASP A 27 -5.76 -1.11 9.78
C ASP A 27 -4.30 -1.11 10.27
N PRO A 28 -3.70 -2.26 10.63
CA PRO A 28 -2.30 -2.29 11.06
C PRO A 28 -1.31 -1.88 9.96
N LEU A 29 -1.62 -2.14 8.69
CA LEU A 29 -0.80 -1.63 7.58
C LEU A 29 -0.86 -0.10 7.50
N PHE A 30 -2.06 0.48 7.57
CA PHE A 30 -2.25 1.93 7.56
C PHE A 30 -1.58 2.59 8.77
N ASP A 31 -1.78 2.07 9.99
CA ASP A 31 -1.19 2.58 11.22
C ASP A 31 0.35 2.60 11.16
N TYR A 32 0.95 1.61 10.49
CA TYR A 32 2.39 1.58 10.27
C TYR A 32 2.83 2.64 9.25
N MET A 33 2.14 2.71 8.12
CA MET A 33 2.51 3.53 6.98
C MET A 33 2.24 5.01 7.18
N GLN A 34 1.08 5.39 7.72
CA GLN A 34 0.59 6.77 7.78
C GLN A 34 1.62 7.76 8.38
N PRO A 35 2.23 7.52 9.54
CA PRO A 35 3.24 8.45 10.06
C PRO A 35 4.53 8.48 9.20
N ARG A 36 4.89 7.38 8.54
CA ARG A 36 6.12 7.25 7.74
C ARG A 36 5.97 7.75 6.30
N MET A 37 4.75 7.81 5.77
CA MET A 37 4.46 8.36 4.45
C MET A 37 4.90 9.82 4.32
N PHE A 38 4.80 10.61 5.39
CA PHE A 38 5.28 12.00 5.40
C PHE A 38 6.81 12.12 5.21
N GLU A 39 7.56 11.06 5.49
CA GLU A 39 9.01 11.03 5.32
C GLU A 39 9.41 10.52 3.93
N VAL A 40 8.77 9.44 3.46
CA VAL A 40 9.18 8.75 2.22
C VAL A 40 8.47 9.25 0.96
N ALA A 41 7.23 9.75 1.10
CA ALA A 41 6.41 10.23 0.00
C ALA A 41 5.48 11.38 0.48
N PRO A 42 6.04 12.53 0.89
CA PRO A 42 5.28 13.60 1.55
C PRO A 42 4.10 14.13 0.72
N GLU A 43 4.25 14.19 -0.61
CA GLU A 43 3.18 14.63 -1.52
C GLU A 43 2.00 13.65 -1.59
N ASP A 44 2.23 12.38 -1.25
CA ASP A 44 1.24 11.30 -1.30
C ASP A 44 0.65 10.98 0.08
N ALA A 45 1.23 11.53 1.17
CA ALA A 45 0.83 11.24 2.55
C ALA A 45 -0.60 11.72 2.87
N ASP A 46 -0.92 12.97 2.55
CA ASP A 46 -2.26 13.53 2.77
C ASP A 46 -3.33 12.80 1.92
N PRO A 47 -3.13 12.57 0.60
CA PRO A 47 -4.03 11.74 -0.20
C PRO A 47 -4.23 10.33 0.37
N PHE A 48 -3.16 9.66 0.78
CA PHE A 48 -3.20 8.33 1.37
C PHE A 48 -4.06 8.30 2.64
N GLN A 49 -3.85 9.26 3.54
CA GLN A 49 -4.65 9.40 4.76
C GLN A 49 -6.12 9.69 4.44
N GLY A 50 -6.39 10.64 3.53
CA GLY A 50 -7.74 11.02 3.13
C GLY A 50 -8.52 9.86 2.50
N GLN A 51 -7.87 9.08 1.62
CA GLN A 51 -8.45 7.89 1.01
C GLN A 51 -8.82 6.85 2.05
N PHE A 52 -7.94 6.59 3.02
CA PHE A 52 -8.22 5.60 4.08
C PHE A 52 -9.42 6.00 4.94
N PHE A 53 -9.53 7.28 5.32
CA PHE A 53 -10.71 7.79 6.00
C PHE A 53 -11.97 7.79 5.11
N GLY A 54 -11.80 7.79 3.78
CA GLY A 54 -12.87 7.54 2.82
C GLY A 54 -13.21 6.05 2.63
N GLY A 55 -12.56 5.14 3.36
CA GLY A 55 -12.78 3.69 3.27
C GLY A 55 -11.98 2.99 2.17
N VAL A 56 -10.88 3.59 1.70
CA VAL A 56 -10.07 3.07 0.59
C VAL A 56 -8.59 3.09 0.98
N LEU A 57 -7.92 1.93 0.97
CA LEU A 57 -6.46 1.87 1.08
C LEU A 57 -5.87 1.80 -0.34
N SER A 58 -5.17 2.84 -0.77
CA SER A 58 -4.71 2.96 -2.16
C SER A 58 -3.36 3.64 -2.28
N ILE A 59 -2.55 3.15 -3.23
CA ILE A 59 -1.30 3.76 -3.69
C ILE A 59 -1.34 4.04 -5.20
N THR A 60 -2.54 4.02 -5.79
CA THR A 60 -2.77 4.25 -7.23
C THR A 60 -2.26 5.60 -7.71
N SER A 61 -2.26 6.62 -6.86
CA SER A 61 -1.80 7.97 -7.17
C SER A 61 -0.28 8.15 -7.05
N VAL A 62 0.43 7.20 -6.43
CA VAL A 62 1.88 7.34 -6.20
C VAL A 62 2.62 7.30 -7.54
N PRO A 63 3.42 8.31 -7.90
CA PRO A 63 4.15 8.32 -9.16
C PRO A 63 5.31 7.33 -9.13
N ALA A 64 5.78 6.93 -10.32
CA ALA A 64 6.90 6.01 -10.47
C ALA A 64 8.16 6.43 -9.70
N SER A 65 8.43 7.75 -9.60
CA SER A 65 9.58 8.30 -8.88
C SER A 65 9.59 8.02 -7.38
N ARG A 66 8.43 7.72 -6.78
CA ARG A 66 8.28 7.45 -5.34
C ARG A 66 7.77 6.04 -5.05
N TYR A 67 7.43 5.28 -6.08
CA TYR A 67 6.85 3.95 -5.95
C TYR A 67 7.73 3.00 -5.15
N MET A 68 9.04 2.98 -5.43
CA MET A 68 9.97 2.10 -4.70
C MET A 68 10.04 2.43 -3.20
N ALA A 69 10.00 3.71 -2.84
CA ALA A 69 10.00 4.12 -1.43
C ALA A 69 8.72 3.66 -0.69
N VAL A 70 7.57 3.72 -1.36
CA VAL A 70 6.29 3.23 -0.82
C VAL A 70 6.26 1.69 -0.79
N TYR A 71 6.80 1.03 -1.80
CA TYR A 71 6.96 -0.44 -1.83
C TYR A 71 7.81 -0.92 -0.65
N ASP A 72 8.99 -0.32 -0.43
CA ASP A 72 9.89 -0.68 0.66
C ASP A 72 9.20 -0.47 2.02
N LEU A 73 8.44 0.62 2.17
CA LEU A 73 7.66 0.89 3.37
C LEU A 73 6.58 -0.19 3.62
N ILE A 74 5.89 -0.67 2.59
CA ILE A 74 4.90 -1.76 2.73
C ILE A 74 5.59 -3.08 3.11
N MET A 75 6.76 -3.37 2.52
CA MET A 75 7.55 -4.56 2.87
C MET A 75 8.06 -4.49 4.31
N GLU A 76 8.54 -3.32 4.73
CA GLU A 76 8.96 -3.05 6.11
C GLU A 76 7.79 -3.24 7.10
N ALA A 77 6.58 -2.78 6.76
CA ALA A 77 5.39 -3.02 7.55
C ALA A 77 5.12 -4.52 7.70
N CYS A 78 5.20 -5.28 6.59
CA CYS A 78 5.02 -6.73 6.60
C CYS A 78 6.06 -7.46 7.45
N ASP A 79 7.27 -6.94 7.56
CA ASP A 79 8.35 -7.52 8.37
C ASP A 79 8.23 -7.18 9.87
N ASN A 80 7.77 -5.98 10.19
CA ASN A 80 7.75 -5.47 11.57
C ASN A 80 6.40 -5.67 12.28
N VAL A 81 5.31 -5.87 11.53
CA VAL A 81 3.98 -6.12 12.11
C VAL A 81 3.62 -7.59 11.97
N GLU A 82 3.64 -8.32 13.09
CA GLU A 82 3.38 -9.78 13.12
C GLU A 82 2.11 -10.20 12.38
N GLN A 83 1.06 -9.38 12.47
CA GLN A 83 -0.24 -9.62 11.83
C GLN A 83 -0.18 -9.58 10.30
N LEU A 84 0.76 -8.83 9.72
CA LEU A 84 0.91 -8.63 8.28
C LEU A 84 1.78 -9.70 7.61
N LYS A 85 2.62 -10.41 8.37
CA LYS A 85 3.52 -11.45 7.85
C LYS A 85 2.84 -12.48 6.93
N PRO A 86 1.62 -12.99 7.23
CA PRO A 86 0.95 -13.93 6.35
C PRO A 86 0.63 -13.39 4.95
N CYS A 87 0.46 -12.07 4.82
CA CYS A 87 0.11 -11.41 3.55
C CYS A 87 1.34 -10.95 2.75
N LYS A 88 2.54 -11.03 3.34
CA LYS A 88 3.77 -10.46 2.74
C LYS A 88 4.02 -10.97 1.32
N ALA A 89 3.94 -12.28 1.12
CA ALA A 89 4.27 -12.88 -0.17
C ALA A 89 3.31 -12.43 -1.29
N ASP A 90 2.02 -12.40 -1.00
CA ASP A 90 1.00 -11.98 -1.96
C ASP A 90 1.11 -10.47 -2.26
N LEU A 91 1.28 -9.64 -1.22
CA LEU A 91 1.50 -8.20 -1.38
C LEU A 91 2.77 -7.91 -2.19
N GLN A 92 3.87 -8.58 -1.85
CA GLN A 92 5.14 -8.42 -2.55
C GLN A 92 4.99 -8.72 -4.04
N LYS A 93 4.38 -9.87 -4.37
CA LYS A 93 4.15 -10.27 -5.76
C LYS A 93 3.27 -9.24 -6.49
N ALA A 94 2.14 -8.85 -5.90
CA ALA A 94 1.22 -7.91 -6.53
C ALA A 94 1.85 -6.54 -6.79
N LEU A 95 2.72 -6.07 -5.89
CA LEU A 95 3.46 -4.83 -6.08
C LEU A 95 4.60 -4.96 -7.11
N GLN A 96 5.27 -6.11 -7.16
CA GLN A 96 6.33 -6.36 -8.15
C GLN A 96 5.79 -6.50 -9.58
N ASP A 97 4.53 -6.91 -9.73
CA ASP A 97 3.83 -6.96 -11.01
C ASP A 97 3.41 -5.55 -11.53
N ASP A 98 3.61 -4.49 -10.74
CA ASP A 98 3.33 -3.11 -11.15
C ASP A 98 4.43 -2.56 -12.10
N PRO A 99 4.08 -1.88 -13.21
CA PRO A 99 5.06 -1.31 -14.13
C PRO A 99 5.93 -0.19 -13.51
N ARG A 100 5.52 0.39 -12.38
CA ARG A 100 6.33 1.36 -11.61
C ARG A 100 7.41 0.67 -10.77
N TYR A 101 7.31 -0.64 -10.55
CA TYR A 101 8.33 -1.41 -9.84
C TYR A 101 9.64 -1.43 -10.64
N GLN A 102 10.73 -1.10 -9.97
CA GLN A 102 12.07 -1.11 -10.55
C GLN A 102 12.94 -2.02 -9.69
N ALA A 103 13.19 -3.24 -10.19
CA ALA A 103 14.16 -4.13 -9.55
C ALA A 103 15.51 -3.43 -9.47
N VAL A 104 16.08 -3.40 -8.27
CA VAL A 104 17.42 -2.84 -7.99
C VAL A 104 18.50 -3.71 -8.62
#